data_AF-A0A7I7MKD2-F1
#
_entry.id   AF-A0A7I7MKD2-F1
#
_cell.length_a   1.000
_cell.length_b   1.000
_cell.length_c   1.000
_cell.angle_alpha   90.00
_cell.angle_beta   90.00
_cell.angle_gamma   90.00
#
_symmetry.space_group_name_H-M   'P 1'
#
loop_
_entity.id
_entity.type
_entity.pdbx_description
1 polymer ?
#
loop_
_entity_poly.entity_id
_entity_poly.type
_entity_poly.pdbx_seq_one_letter_code
_entity_poly.pdbx_strand_id
1 'polypeptide(L)' 'MRLSARNFDAKVDVTPESSRPVRLRIIGLTFGLTPPEALQLATDLADAVNQLNVENERRSA' A
#
# COMPACT_ATOMS: atom_id res chain seq x y z
N MET A 1 -18.56 -9.47 -5.00
CA MET A 1 -17.26 -9.93 -4.49
C MET A 1 -16.96 -9.13 -3.23
N ARG A 2 -16.89 -9.77 -2.06
CA ARG A 2 -16.71 -9.07 -0.78
C ARG A 2 -15.26 -9.26 -0.36
N LEU A 3 -14.46 -8.19 -0.37
CA LEU A 3 -13.10 -8.24 0.16
C LEU A 3 -13.21 -8.26 1.69
N SER A 4 -12.93 -9.40 2.31
CA SER A 4 -12.78 -9.54 3.76
C SER A 4 -11.35 -9.99 4.03
N ALA A 5 -10.46 -9.03 4.28
CA ALA A 5 -9.06 -9.30 4.61
C ALA A 5 -8.84 -9.05 6.10
N ARG A 6 -8.65 -10.13 6.87
CA ARG A 6 -8.15 -10.06 8.25
C ARG A 6 -6.67 -10.46 8.19
N ASN A 7 -5.77 -9.55 8.54
CA ASN A 7 -4.31 -9.71 8.49
C ASN A 7 -3.75 -9.86 7.07
N PHE A 8 -3.62 -8.74 6.35
CA PHE A 8 -3.04 -8.74 5.02
C PHE A 8 -1.50 -8.62 5.07
N ASP A 9 -0.77 -9.61 4.56
CA ASP A 9 0.70 -9.62 4.48
C ASP A 9 1.17 -8.87 3.22
N ALA A 10 1.45 -7.58 3.36
CA ALA A 10 2.02 -6.77 2.29
C ALA A 10 3.53 -6.95 2.24
N LYS A 11 4.04 -7.43 1.10
CA LYS A 11 5.47 -7.58 0.86
C LYS A 11 5.94 -6.64 -0.23
N VAL A 12 7.03 -5.93 0.05
CA VAL A 12 7.77 -5.13 -0.94
C VAL A 12 9.06 -5.85 -1.30
N ASP A 13 9.36 -5.94 -2.59
CA ASP A 13 10.58 -6.54 -3.12
C ASP A 13 11.14 -5.67 -4.26
N VAL A 14 12.42 -5.87 -4.61
CA VAL A 14 13.10 -5.11 -5.66
C VAL A 14 13.71 -6.06 -6.69
N THR A 15 13.42 -5.80 -7.96
CA THR A 15 13.97 -6.52 -9.12
C THR A 15 14.66 -5.50 -10.04
N PRO A 16 15.96 -5.21 -9.83
CA PRO A 16 16.65 -4.09 -10.48
C PRO A 16 16.68 -4.15 -12.01
N GLU A 17 16.72 -5.35 -12.58
CA GLU A 17 16.78 -5.60 -14.02
C GLU A 17 15.46 -5.30 -14.76
N SER A 18 14.40 -4.95 -14.03
CA SER A 18 13.07 -4.68 -14.59
C SER A 18 12.85 -3.19 -14.80
N SER A 19 12.23 -2.81 -15.93
CA SER A 19 11.82 -1.42 -16.23
C SER A 19 10.91 -0.82 -15.15
N ARG A 20 10.19 -1.67 -14.41
CA ARG A 20 9.47 -1.34 -13.18
C ARG A 20 10.08 -2.16 -12.05
N PRO A 21 11.07 -1.66 -11.29
CA PRO A 21 11.88 -2.49 -10.40
C PRO A 21 11.21 -2.79 -9.05
N VAL A 22 10.23 -2.01 -8.61
CA VAL A 22 9.59 -2.23 -7.31
C VAL A 22 8.42 -3.21 -7.46
N ARG A 23 8.33 -4.17 -6.55
CA ARG A 23 7.26 -5.18 -6.50
C ARG A 23 6.47 -5.04 -5.22
N LEU A 24 5.19 -4.75 -5.35
CA LEU A 24 4.26 -4.74 -4.23
C LEU A 24 3.34 -5.95 -4.33
N ARG A 25 3.43 -6.87 -3.37
CA ARG A 25 2.58 -8.06 -3.31
C ARG A 25 1.45 -7.84 -2.31
N ILE A 26 0.22 -7.82 -2.82
CA ILE A 26 -1.00 -7.63 -2.05
C ILE A 26 -2.09 -8.62 -2.51
N ILE A 27 -2.60 -9.46 -1.61
CA ILE A 27 -3.73 -10.41 -1.78
C ILE A 27 -3.49 -11.32 -2.99
N GLY A 28 -2.28 -11.88 -3.10
CA GLY A 28 -1.88 -12.69 -4.24
C GLY A 28 -1.70 -11.92 -5.55
N LEU A 29 -2.00 -10.61 -5.57
CA LEU A 29 -1.66 -9.72 -6.69
C LEU A 29 -0.23 -9.21 -6.52
N THR A 30 0.47 -9.05 -7.63
CA THR A 30 1.81 -8.44 -7.64
C THR A 30 1.77 -7.24 -8.58
N PHE A 31 2.02 -6.05 -8.04
CA PHE A 31 2.09 -4.81 -8.79
C PHE A 31 3.56 -4.46 -9.06
N GLY A 32 3.86 -4.12 -10.31
CA GLY A 32 5.16 -3.60 -10.71
C GLY A 32 5.13 -2.08 -10.79
N LEU A 33 6.01 -1.43 -10.04
CA LEU A 33 6.09 0.03 -9.95
C LEU A 33 7.47 0.53 -10.37
N THR A 34 7.50 1.68 -11.01
CA THR A 34 8.70 2.50 -11.10
C THR A 34 9.03 3.10 -9.71
N PRO A 35 10.28 3.53 -9.46
CA PRO A 35 10.62 4.14 -8.18
C PRO A 35 9.77 5.37 -7.83
N PRO A 36 9.46 6.30 -8.77
CA PRO A 36 8.57 7.42 -8.47
C PRO A 36 7.14 7.00 -8.12
N GLU A 37 6.57 6.04 -8.85
CA GLU A 37 5.22 5.52 -8.56
C GLU A 37 5.18 4.85 -7.17
N ALA A 38 6.23 4.11 -6.79
CA ALA A 38 6.32 3.47 -5.48
C ALA A 38 6.41 4.49 -4.33
N LEU A 39 7.18 5.57 -4.53
CA LEU A 39 7.26 6.67 -3.56
C LEU A 39 5.92 7.39 -3.41
N GLN A 40 5.26 7.72 -4.53
CA GLN A 40 3.95 8.36 -4.49
C GLN A 40 2.93 7.49 -3.74
N LEU A 41 2.89 6.19 -4.05
CA LEU A 41 2.00 5.27 -3.36
C LEU A 41 2.27 5.20 -1.85
N ALA A 42 3.53 5.23 -1.43
CA ALA A 42 3.88 5.23 -0.01
C ALA A 42 3.38 6.49 0.70
N THR A 43 3.50 7.66 0.06
CA THR A 43 2.95 8.92 0.56
C THR A 43 1.42 8.84 0.68
N ASP A 44 0.75 8.42 -0.37
CA ASP A 44 -0.72 8.33 -0.40
C ASP A 44 -1.27 7.39 0.68
N LEU A 45 -0.56 6.27 0.93
CA LEU A 45 -0.92 5.35 2.01
C LEU A 45 -0.72 5.96 3.40
N ALA A 46 0.37 6.69 3.62
CA ALA A 46 0.60 7.38 4.90
C ALA A 46 -0.48 8.43 5.16
N ASP A 47 -0.84 9.20 4.14
CA ASP A 47 -1.90 10.21 4.23
C ASP A 47 -3.27 9.58 4.52
N ALA A 48 -3.61 8.48 3.83
CA ALA A 48 -4.85 7.75 4.06
C ALA A 48 -4.95 7.21 5.49
N VAL A 49 -3.87 6.63 6.03
CA VAL A 49 -3.83 6.15 7.42
C VAL A 49 -4.01 7.29 8.41
N ASN A 50 -3.35 8.43 8.18
CA ASN A 50 -3.51 9.62 9.02
C ASN A 50 -4.96 10.11 9.03
N GLN A 51 -5.62 10.16 7.87
CA GLN A 51 -7.03 10.55 7.77
C GLN A 51 -7.95 9.60 8.54
N LEU A 52 -7.74 8.29 8.42
CA LEU A 52 -8.52 7.28 9.15
C LEU A 52 -8.36 7.41 10.68
N ASN A 53 -7.14 7.69 11.16
CA ASN A 53 -6.89 7.88 12.58
C ASN A 53 -7.61 9.14 13.11
N VAL A 54 -7.52 10.26 12.39
CA VAL A 54 -8.24 11.50 12.73
C VAL A 54 -9.76 11.27 12.75
N GLU A 55 -10.30 10.51 11.80
CA GLU A 55 -11.73 10.18 11.80
C GLU A 55 -12.13 9.31 12.99
N ASN A 56 -11.32 8.31 13.35
CA ASN A 56 -11.57 7.44 14.50
C ASN A 56 -11.54 8.20 15.84
N GLU A 57 -10.62 9.15 16.00
CA GLU A 57 -10.56 10.04 17.17
C GLU A 57 -11.83 10.88 17.31
N ARG A 58 -12.31 11.47 16.20
CA ARG A 58 -13.56 12.25 16.18
C ARG A 58 -14.80 11.42 16.50
N ARG A 59 -14.82 10.13 16.13
CA ARG A 59 -15.93 9.21 16.43
C ARG A 59 -15.93 8.73 17.88
N SER A 60 -14.81 8.86 18.59
CA SER A 60 -14.63 8.38 19.97
C SER A 60 -14.76 9.50 21.02
N ALA A 61 -14.90 10.75 20.57
CA ALA A 61 -15.12 11.95 21.39
C ALA A 61 -16.60 12.35 21.38
#